data_AF-A0A7D9HKC3-F1
#
_entry.id   AF-A0A7D9HKC3-F1
#
_cell.length_a   1.000
_cell.length_b   1.000
_cell.length_c   1.000
_cell.angle_alpha   90.00
_cell.angle_beta   90.00
_cell.angle_gamma   90.00
#
_symmetry.space_group_name_H-M   'P 1'
#
loop_
_entity.id
_entity.type
_entity.pdbx_description
1 polymer ?
#
loop_
_entity_poly.entity_id
_entity_poly.type
_entity_poly.pdbx_seq_one_letter_code
_entity_poly.pdbx_strand_id
1 'polypeptide(L)'
;MVLDVSKTVIQNQNVVGHIQNQNGVGHIQNQNGVGHIQNQNGVGHIQNQNGVAHIQNQNGVGHIQNQNGVGHIQNQNGVGHIQNQNGVGHIQNQNGVGHIQNQNGVGHIQNQNGVGHIQNQNGVGHIQNQNGVGHIQNKNGVGHIQKKNGVGTHPKPKWCWTHPKPQWCWTYPKPKWCWTHPKPKWCWTHPKPKWCSTYPKPKWCWTHPKP
;
A
#
# COMPACT_ATOMS: atom_id res chain seq x y z
N MET A 1 2.37 17.56 24.73
CA MET A 1 2.38 16.43 25.70
C MET A 1 3.27 15.35 25.12
N VAL A 2 4.18 14.77 25.90
CA VAL A 2 4.97 13.58 25.52
C VAL A 2 4.69 12.55 26.60
N LEU A 3 4.30 11.34 26.22
CA LEU A 3 3.91 10.26 27.13
C LEU A 3 4.72 9.02 26.75
N ASP A 4 5.35 8.37 27.72
CA ASP A 4 6.17 7.17 27.56
C ASP A 4 5.89 6.19 28.70
N VAL A 5 5.13 5.12 28.46
CA VAL A 5 4.87 4.06 29.46
C VAL A 5 4.51 2.72 28.78
N SER A 6 4.93 1.61 29.39
CA SER A 6 4.89 0.22 28.88
C SER A 6 3.50 -0.40 28.63
N LYS A 7 2.41 0.25 29.07
CA LYS A 7 1.02 -0.04 28.68
C LYS A 7 0.21 1.25 28.69
N THR A 8 -0.13 1.81 27.52
CA THR A 8 -0.80 3.12 27.47
C THR A 8 -1.98 3.14 26.51
N VAL A 9 -3.10 3.69 26.98
CA VAL A 9 -4.18 4.22 26.13
C VAL A 9 -4.00 5.74 26.11
N ILE A 10 -3.70 6.31 24.94
CA ILE A 10 -3.47 7.76 24.78
C ILE A 10 -4.48 8.32 23.80
N GLN A 11 -5.10 9.45 24.15
CA GLN A 11 -6.06 10.13 23.31
C GLN A 11 -5.68 11.60 23.14
N ASN A 12 -5.50 12.03 21.89
CA ASN A 12 -5.48 13.44 21.50
C ASN A 12 -6.84 13.76 20.87
N GLN A 13 -7.54 14.76 21.39
CA GLN A 13 -8.82 15.22 20.86
C GLN A 13 -8.79 16.73 20.66
N ASN A 14 -9.09 17.21 19.44
CA ASN A 14 -9.18 18.64 19.10
C ASN A 14 -7.90 19.45 19.44
N VAL A 15 -6.74 18.79 19.45
CA VAL A 15 -5.46 19.39 19.84
C VAL A 15 -4.35 18.98 18.88
N VAL A 16 -3.21 19.68 18.98
CA VAL A 16 -1.96 19.29 18.33
C VAL A 16 -1.08 18.57 19.36
N GLY A 17 -0.48 17.44 19.00
CA GLY A 17 0.38 16.74 19.94
C GLY A 17 1.31 15.70 19.34
N HIS A 18 2.24 15.23 20.16
CA HIS A 18 3.15 14.13 19.85
C HIS A 18 2.92 12.99 20.84
N ILE A 19 2.77 11.77 20.33
CA ILE A 19 2.54 10.57 21.14
C ILE A 19 3.60 9.54 20.79
N GLN A 20 4.17 8.88 21.81
CA GLN A 20 5.13 7.81 21.63
C GLN A 20 4.71 6.57 22.43
N ASN A 21 4.93 5.38 21.88
CA ASN A 21 4.89 4.11 22.58
C ASN A 21 6.22 3.42 22.32
N GLN A 22 7.06 3.30 23.36
CA GLN A 22 8.38 2.69 23.27
C GLN A 22 8.45 1.38 24.05
N ASN A 23 8.96 0.32 23.43
CA ASN A 23 9.24 -0.97 24.07
C ASN A 23 8.03 -1.59 24.82
N GLY A 24 6.81 -1.24 24.44
CA GLY A 24 5.59 -1.55 25.18
C GLY A 24 4.39 -1.86 24.28
N VAL A 25 3.23 -2.08 24.90
CA VAL A 25 1.96 -2.32 24.19
C VAL A 25 1.07 -1.10 24.35
N GLY A 26 0.64 -0.47 23.25
CA GLY A 26 -0.09 0.79 23.29
C GLY A 26 -1.31 0.85 22.37
N HIS A 27 -2.32 1.62 22.79
CA HIS A 27 -3.44 2.06 21.97
C HIS A 27 -3.45 3.59 21.91
N ILE A 28 -3.34 4.16 20.73
CA ILE A 28 -3.21 5.61 20.52
C ILE A 28 -4.35 6.08 19.62
N GLN A 29 -5.03 7.13 20.04
CA GLN A 29 -6.15 7.73 19.30
C GLN A 29 -5.89 9.22 19.09
N ASN A 30 -6.05 9.70 17.85
CA ASN A 30 -6.07 11.12 17.50
C ASN A 30 -7.41 11.43 16.83
N GLN A 31 -8.27 12.23 17.45
CA GLN A 31 -9.57 12.61 16.91
C GLN A 31 -9.63 14.12 16.68
N ASN A 32 -10.01 14.52 15.47
CA ASN A 32 -10.15 15.92 15.05
C ASN A 32 -8.89 16.79 15.32
N GLY A 33 -7.73 16.17 15.51
CA GLY A 33 -6.49 16.82 15.93
C GLY A 33 -5.38 16.66 14.90
N VAL A 34 -4.22 17.25 15.18
CA VAL A 34 -3.00 17.07 14.40
C VAL A 34 -1.97 16.32 15.24
N GLY A 35 -1.55 15.15 14.79
CA GLY A 35 -0.73 14.24 15.59
C GLY A 35 0.56 13.78 14.91
N HIS A 36 1.66 13.79 15.66
CA HIS A 36 2.81 12.93 15.38
C HIS A 36 2.77 11.72 16.31
N ILE A 37 2.69 10.51 15.77
CA ILE A 37 2.51 9.29 16.56
C ILE A 37 3.61 8.31 16.22
N GLN A 38 4.29 7.78 17.24
CA GLN A 38 5.40 6.85 17.06
C GLN A 38 5.20 5.59 17.90
N ASN A 39 5.37 4.42 17.28
CA ASN A 39 5.49 3.13 17.96
C ASN A 39 6.88 2.56 17.66
N GLN A 40 7.72 2.40 18.67
CA GLN A 40 9.10 1.93 18.55
C GLN A 40 9.31 0.66 19.37
N ASN A 41 9.81 -0.40 18.71
CA ASN A 41 10.13 -1.70 19.33
C ASN A 41 8.96 -2.30 20.15
N GLY A 42 7.73 -1.90 19.86
CA GLY A 42 6.55 -2.24 20.64
C GLY A 42 5.41 -2.78 19.78
N VAL A 43 4.28 -3.08 20.42
CA VAL A 43 3.03 -3.44 19.74
C VAL A 43 2.06 -2.27 19.87
N GLY A 44 1.64 -1.70 18.74
CA GLY A 44 0.83 -0.49 18.72
C GLY A 44 -0.45 -0.65 17.92
N HIS A 45 -1.56 -0.16 18.46
CA HIS A 45 -2.77 0.14 17.72
C HIS A 45 -2.94 1.66 17.66
N ILE A 46 -2.99 2.23 16.45
CA ILE A 46 -3.02 3.67 16.23
C ILE A 46 -4.23 4.01 15.38
N GLN A 47 -5.07 4.92 15.86
CA GLN A 47 -6.27 5.38 15.17
C GLN A 47 -6.24 6.90 15.01
N ASN A 48 -6.32 7.38 13.77
CA ASN A 48 -6.55 8.78 13.44
C ASN A 48 -7.95 8.93 12.83
N GLN A 49 -8.82 9.75 13.42
CA GLN A 49 -10.18 9.99 12.94
C GLN A 49 -10.39 11.48 12.70
N ASN A 50 -10.83 11.84 11.49
CA ASN A 50 -11.12 13.23 11.07
C ASN A 50 -9.97 14.23 11.32
N GLY A 51 -8.74 13.73 11.48
CA GLY A 51 -7.57 14.54 11.83
C GLY A 51 -6.46 14.43 10.80
N VAL A 52 -5.34 15.08 11.08
CA VAL A 52 -4.11 14.94 10.31
C VAL A 52 -3.09 14.19 11.17
N ALA A 53 -2.49 13.12 10.63
CA ALA A 53 -1.50 12.36 11.39
C ALA A 53 -0.26 11.98 10.57
N HIS A 54 0.89 12.14 11.20
CA HIS A 54 2.14 11.50 10.82
C HIS A 54 2.39 10.33 11.77
N ILE A 55 2.38 9.11 11.26
CA ILE A 55 2.43 7.89 12.05
C ILE A 55 3.65 7.07 11.65
N GLN A 56 4.46 6.68 12.62
CA GLN A 56 5.65 5.87 12.40
C GLN A 56 5.62 4.61 13.28
N ASN A 57 5.76 3.43 12.66
CA ASN A 57 6.01 2.17 13.34
C ASN A 57 7.42 1.68 12.98
N GLN A 58 8.29 1.57 13.97
CA GLN A 58 9.70 1.21 13.79
C GLN A 58 10.04 -0.04 14.61
N ASN A 59 10.56 -1.08 13.95
CA ASN A 59 10.98 -2.35 14.55
C ASN A 59 9.89 -3.02 15.42
N GLY A 60 8.62 -2.68 15.21
CA GLY A 60 7.49 -3.11 16.03
C GLY A 60 6.38 -3.74 15.22
N VAL A 61 5.31 -4.13 15.91
CA VAL A 61 4.06 -4.60 15.29
C VAL A 61 3.02 -3.48 15.39
N GLY A 62 2.45 -3.06 14.28
CA GLY A 62 1.55 -1.91 14.21
C GLY A 62 0.25 -2.22 13.47
N HIS A 63 -0.87 -1.89 14.08
CA HIS A 63 -2.17 -1.74 13.41
C HIS A 63 -2.51 -0.25 13.35
N ILE A 64 -2.63 0.30 12.15
CA ILE A 64 -2.78 1.73 11.93
C ILE A 64 -4.02 1.98 11.09
N GLN A 65 -4.95 2.78 11.61
CA GLN A 65 -6.17 3.14 10.93
C GLN A 65 -6.28 4.67 10.80
N ASN A 66 -6.42 5.16 9.57
CA ASN A 66 -6.75 6.55 9.28
C ASN A 66 -8.15 6.62 8.65
N GLN A 67 -9.10 7.25 9.33
CA GLN A 67 -10.49 7.37 8.86
C GLN A 67 -10.85 8.83 8.66
N ASN A 68 -11.40 9.17 7.48
CA ASN A 68 -11.88 10.50 7.12
C ASN A 68 -10.83 11.62 7.33
N GLY A 69 -9.54 11.28 7.33
CA GLY A 69 -8.46 12.19 7.68
C GLY A 69 -7.34 12.19 6.65
N VAL A 70 -6.27 12.92 6.96
CA VAL A 70 -5.03 12.92 6.18
C VAL A 70 -3.95 12.17 6.97
N GLY A 71 -3.35 11.16 6.36
CA GLY A 71 -2.37 10.30 7.01
C GLY A 71 -1.10 10.16 6.21
N HIS A 72 0.06 10.37 6.84
CA HIS A 72 1.34 9.88 6.34
C HIS A 72 1.84 8.80 7.29
N ILE A 73 1.95 7.57 6.81
CA ILE A 73 2.17 6.38 7.61
C ILE A 73 3.42 5.66 7.12
N GLN A 74 4.37 5.44 8.02
CA GLN A 74 5.61 4.73 7.73
C GLN A 74 5.75 3.51 8.64
N ASN A 75 5.95 2.33 8.04
CA ASN A 75 6.34 1.10 8.72
C ASN A 75 7.76 0.73 8.29
N GLN A 76 8.69 0.68 9.24
CA GLN A 76 10.12 0.41 9.00
C GLN A 76 10.56 -0.80 9.82
N ASN A 77 11.15 -1.80 9.14
CA ASN A 77 11.68 -3.03 9.74
C ASN A 77 10.69 -3.77 10.66
N GLY A 78 9.39 -3.52 10.51
CA GLY A 78 8.35 -4.02 11.39
C GLY A 78 7.25 -4.78 10.64
N VAL A 79 6.25 -5.22 11.38
CA VAL A 79 5.02 -5.81 10.83
C VAL A 79 3.90 -4.79 10.93
N GLY A 80 3.24 -4.47 9.82
CA GLY A 80 2.25 -3.41 9.75
C GLY A 80 0.97 -3.84 9.05
N HIS A 81 -0.17 -3.56 9.68
CA HIS A 81 -1.48 -3.53 9.04
C HIS A 81 -1.96 -2.08 8.99
N ILE A 82 -2.14 -1.54 7.79
CA ILE A 82 -2.42 -0.13 7.58
C ILE A 82 -3.71 0.01 6.76
N GLN A 83 -4.67 0.74 7.29
CA GLN A 83 -5.93 1.01 6.63
C GLN A 83 -6.17 2.52 6.53
N ASN A 84 -6.39 3.01 5.31
CA ASN A 84 -6.87 4.37 5.03
C ASN A 84 -8.28 4.30 4.46
N GLN A 85 -9.26 4.88 5.13
CA GLN A 85 -10.67 4.88 4.75
C GLN A 85 -11.19 6.29 4.56
N ASN A 86 -11.83 6.55 3.41
CA ASN A 86 -12.49 7.83 3.08
C ASN A 86 -11.58 9.07 3.26
N GLY A 87 -10.26 8.89 3.17
CA GLY A 87 -9.28 9.93 3.48
C GLY A 87 -8.16 10.00 2.45
N VAL A 88 -7.15 10.82 2.75
CA VAL A 88 -5.92 10.93 1.94
C VAL A 88 -4.78 10.26 2.68
N GLY A 89 -4.13 9.29 2.05
CA GLY A 89 -3.10 8.46 2.67
C GLY A 89 -1.81 8.38 1.85
N HIS A 90 -0.69 8.68 2.48
CA HIS A 90 0.64 8.29 2.01
C HIS A 90 1.17 7.19 2.91
N ILE A 91 1.48 6.03 2.34
CA ILE A 91 1.85 4.84 3.13
C ILE A 91 3.15 4.26 2.58
N GLN A 92 4.14 4.10 3.45
CA GLN A 92 5.43 3.52 3.11
C GLN A 92 5.71 2.32 4.01
N ASN A 93 6.05 1.18 3.41
CA ASN A 93 6.56 0.00 4.10
C ASN A 93 7.99 -0.27 3.60
N GLN A 94 8.98 -0.20 4.50
CA GLN A 94 10.39 -0.39 4.18
C GLN A 94 10.97 -1.54 5.00
N ASN A 95 11.59 -2.51 4.31
CA ASN A 95 12.24 -3.69 4.90
C ASN A 95 11.34 -4.48 5.88
N GLY A 96 10.03 -4.32 5.81
CA GLY A 96 9.06 -4.90 6.75
C GLY A 96 8.02 -5.76 6.04
N VAL A 97 7.10 -6.31 6.83
CA VAL A 97 5.91 -7.03 6.33
C VAL A 97 4.71 -6.12 6.48
N GLY A 98 3.97 -5.88 5.39
CA GLY A 98 2.90 -4.90 5.34
C GLY A 98 1.63 -5.41 4.67
N HIS A 99 0.48 -5.25 5.31
CA HIS A 99 -0.82 -5.28 4.66
C HIS A 99 -1.39 -3.87 4.62
N ILE A 100 -1.65 -3.35 3.43
CA ILE A 100 -2.06 -1.98 3.22
C ILE A 100 -3.37 -1.95 2.44
N GLN A 101 -4.37 -1.28 3.01
CA GLN A 101 -5.67 -1.10 2.38
C GLN A 101 -6.02 0.38 2.28
N ASN A 102 -6.35 0.84 1.07
CA ASN A 102 -6.95 2.16 0.82
C ASN A 102 -8.37 1.95 0.30
N GLN A 103 -9.38 2.46 1.00
CA GLN A 103 -10.79 2.32 0.61
C GLN A 103 -11.45 3.69 0.47
N ASN A 104 -12.15 3.90 -0.66
CA ASN A 104 -12.93 5.12 -0.95
C ASN A 104 -12.15 6.44 -0.77
N GLY A 105 -10.81 6.40 -0.89
CA GLY A 105 -9.95 7.54 -0.62
C GLY A 105 -8.87 7.72 -1.69
N VAL A 106 -7.96 8.66 -1.45
CA VAL A 106 -6.78 8.88 -2.29
C VAL A 106 -5.56 8.30 -1.58
N GLY A 107 -4.81 7.43 -2.25
CA GLY A 107 -3.69 6.70 -1.65
C GLY A 107 -2.43 6.73 -2.51
N HIS A 108 -1.28 7.02 -1.91
CA HIS A 108 0.02 6.67 -2.46
C HIS A 108 0.67 5.62 -1.56
N ILE A 109 1.02 4.46 -2.12
CA ILE A 109 1.52 3.32 -1.37
C ILE A 109 2.86 2.89 -1.96
N GLN A 110 3.89 2.82 -1.11
CA GLN A 110 5.21 2.36 -1.50
C GLN A 110 5.64 1.19 -0.61
N ASN A 111 6.04 0.07 -1.22
CA ASN A 111 6.71 -1.05 -0.55
C ASN A 111 8.14 -1.18 -1.08
N GLN A 112 9.14 -1.11 -0.21
CA GLN A 112 10.55 -1.20 -0.57
C GLN A 112 11.23 -2.32 0.21
N ASN A 113 11.87 -3.26 -0.49
CA ASN A 113 12.63 -4.38 0.08
C ASN A 113 11.86 -5.24 1.11
N GLY A 114 10.53 -5.11 1.17
CA GLY A 114 9.68 -5.78 2.16
C GLY A 114 8.67 -6.73 1.51
N VAL A 115 7.89 -7.41 2.34
CA VAL A 115 6.74 -8.21 1.90
C VAL A 115 5.48 -7.39 2.02
N GLY A 116 4.68 -7.28 0.95
CA GLY A 116 3.53 -6.37 0.91
C GLY A 116 2.28 -6.96 0.29
N HIS A 117 1.13 -6.85 0.95
CA HIS A 117 -0.19 -7.02 0.34
C HIS A 117 -0.88 -5.67 0.28
N ILE A 118 -1.14 -5.17 -0.93
CA ILE A 118 -1.67 -3.83 -1.13
C ILE A 118 -3.01 -3.92 -1.85
N GLN A 119 -4.03 -3.29 -1.29
CA GLN A 119 -5.36 -3.24 -1.88
C GLN A 119 -5.88 -1.80 -1.93
N ASN A 120 -6.23 -1.33 -3.13
CA ASN A 120 -6.99 -0.10 -3.34
C ASN A 120 -8.42 -0.48 -3.76
N GLN A 121 -9.44 0.01 -3.06
CA GLN A 121 -10.84 -0.24 -3.38
C GLN A 121 -11.61 1.07 -3.53
N ASN A 122 -12.36 1.22 -4.63
CA ASN A 122 -13.24 2.36 -4.91
C ASN A 122 -12.57 3.75 -4.78
N GLY A 123 -11.24 3.82 -4.78
CA GLY A 123 -10.47 5.05 -4.56
C GLY A 123 -9.48 5.32 -5.67
N VAL A 124 -8.72 6.40 -5.55
CA VAL A 124 -7.59 6.74 -6.42
C VAL A 124 -6.30 6.26 -5.77
N GLY A 125 -5.50 5.47 -6.47
CA GLY A 125 -4.31 4.85 -5.90
C GLY A 125 -3.08 4.93 -6.79
N HIS A 126 -1.95 5.38 -6.26
CA HIS A 126 -0.63 5.11 -6.85
C HIS A 126 0.10 4.09 -5.98
N ILE A 127 0.60 3.01 -6.59
CA ILE A 127 1.24 1.92 -5.86
C ILE A 127 2.59 1.60 -6.48
N GLN A 128 3.65 1.63 -5.69
CA GLN A 128 5.00 1.29 -6.10
C GLN A 128 5.55 0.16 -5.22
N ASN A 129 6.06 -0.91 -5.83
CA ASN A 129 6.79 -1.97 -5.13
C ASN A 129 8.20 -2.11 -5.74
N GLN A 130 9.24 -1.83 -4.96
CA GLN A 130 10.63 -1.90 -5.37
C GLN A 130 11.37 -2.96 -4.58
N ASN A 131 11.92 -3.98 -5.26
CA ASN A 131 12.69 -5.08 -4.68
C ASN A 131 11.96 -5.88 -3.58
N GLY A 132 10.68 -5.59 -3.33
CA GLY A 132 9.85 -6.30 -2.38
C GLY A 132 9.01 -7.38 -3.04
N VAL A 133 8.62 -8.37 -2.27
CA VAL A 133 7.65 -9.40 -2.68
C VAL A 133 6.26 -8.90 -2.33
N GLY A 134 5.26 -9.08 -3.19
CA GLY A 134 3.93 -8.65 -2.77
C GLY A 134 2.82 -8.65 -3.79
N HIS A 135 1.60 -8.84 -3.30
CA HIS A 135 0.39 -8.80 -4.09
C HIS A 135 -0.22 -7.41 -4.12
N ILE A 136 -0.63 -6.97 -5.30
CA ILE A 136 -1.31 -5.68 -5.47
C ILE A 136 -2.65 -5.90 -6.14
N GLN A 137 -3.70 -5.36 -5.52
CA GLN A 137 -5.08 -5.39 -6.00
C GLN A 137 -5.65 -3.96 -6.11
N ASN A 138 -6.26 -3.63 -7.25
CA ASN A 138 -7.07 -2.43 -7.41
C ASN A 138 -8.47 -2.84 -7.87
N LYS A 139 -9.48 -2.65 -7.02
CA LYS A 139 -10.88 -3.05 -7.26
C LYS A 139 -11.74 -1.80 -7.37
N ASN A 140 -12.42 -1.64 -8.51
CA ASN A 140 -13.34 -0.52 -8.78
C ASN A 140 -12.74 0.90 -8.67
N GLY A 141 -11.47 1.04 -8.31
CA GLY A 141 -10.75 2.30 -8.24
C GLY A 141 -9.99 2.64 -9.51
N VAL A 142 -9.44 3.85 -9.54
CA VAL A 142 -8.50 4.32 -10.55
C VAL A 142 -7.10 4.22 -9.95
N GLY A 143 -6.10 3.76 -10.71
CA GLY A 143 -4.77 3.75 -10.14
C GLY A 143 -3.66 3.28 -11.05
N HIS A 144 -2.46 3.58 -10.59
CA HIS A 144 -1.21 3.32 -11.26
C HIS A 144 -0.36 2.34 -10.42
N ILE A 145 0.25 1.34 -11.06
CA ILE A 145 1.03 0.30 -10.37
C ILE A 145 2.41 0.19 -11.00
N GLN A 146 3.45 0.44 -10.20
CA GLN A 146 4.83 0.25 -10.58
C GLN A 146 5.46 -0.91 -9.81
N LYS A 147 6.10 -1.85 -10.51
CA LYS A 147 6.86 -2.96 -9.89
C LYS A 147 8.27 -3.04 -10.47
N LYS A 148 9.27 -3.12 -9.59
CA LYS A 148 10.66 -3.41 -9.92
C LYS A 148 11.07 -4.68 -9.16
N ASN A 149 11.44 -5.74 -9.90
CA ASN A 149 11.99 -7.01 -9.38
C ASN A 149 11.06 -7.91 -8.51
N GLY A 150 9.76 -7.62 -8.33
CA GLY A 150 8.83 -8.39 -7.47
C GLY A 150 7.69 -9.14 -8.20
N VAL A 151 7.22 -10.25 -7.64
CA VAL A 151 6.21 -11.17 -8.22
C VAL A 151 4.75 -10.73 -7.90
N GLY A 152 3.81 -10.92 -8.84
CA GLY A 152 2.35 -11.06 -8.62
C GLY A 152 1.48 -9.80 -8.55
N THR A 153 0.90 -9.32 -9.65
CA THR A 153 -0.26 -8.40 -9.62
C THR A 153 -1.53 -9.19 -9.88
N HIS A 154 -2.57 -9.01 -9.06
CA HIS A 154 -3.85 -9.67 -9.21
C HIS A 154 -4.93 -8.61 -9.13
N PRO A 155 -5.44 -8.10 -10.26
CA PRO A 155 -6.90 -7.89 -10.26
C PRO A 155 -7.59 -7.96 -11.63
N LYS A 156 -8.91 -7.72 -11.58
CA LYS A 156 -9.74 -7.06 -12.59
C LYS A 156 -9.61 -5.51 -12.53
N PRO A 157 -8.49 -4.83 -12.88
CA PRO A 157 -8.49 -3.38 -12.95
C PRO A 157 -9.09 -2.93 -14.29
N LYS A 158 -9.71 -1.76 -14.34
CA LYS A 158 -10.16 -1.16 -15.61
C LYS A 158 -8.96 -0.81 -16.53
N TRP A 159 -7.78 -0.57 -15.94
CA TRP A 159 -6.53 -0.16 -16.59
C TRP A 159 -5.30 -0.74 -15.86
N CYS A 160 -4.28 -1.18 -16.59
CA CYS A 160 -2.99 -1.64 -16.02
C CYS A 160 -1.82 -1.08 -16.85
N TRP A 161 -0.88 -0.40 -16.18
CA TRP A 161 0.39 0.09 -16.74
C TRP A 161 1.55 -0.51 -15.96
N THR A 162 2.65 -0.85 -16.65
CA THR A 162 3.88 -1.35 -16.01
C THR A 162 5.08 -0.64 -16.64
N HIS A 163 6.01 -0.13 -15.81
CA HIS A 163 7.24 0.57 -16.21
C HIS A 163 8.31 0.54 -15.11
N PRO A 164 9.63 0.46 -15.40
CA PRO A 164 10.29 -0.11 -16.58
C PRO A 164 11.05 -1.43 -16.26
N LYS A 165 11.01 -2.38 -17.21
CA LYS A 165 11.75 -3.67 -17.28
C LYS A 165 11.41 -4.74 -16.21
N PRO A 166 10.15 -5.21 -16.10
CA PRO A 166 9.89 -6.44 -15.36
C PRO A 166 10.48 -7.65 -16.12
N GLN A 167 11.14 -8.57 -15.42
CA GLN A 167 11.63 -9.82 -16.04
C GLN A 167 10.47 -10.71 -16.52
N TRP A 168 9.30 -10.61 -15.89
CA TRP A 168 8.07 -11.37 -16.16
C TRP A 168 6.82 -10.50 -16.00
N CYS A 169 5.79 -10.68 -16.82
CA CYS A 169 4.50 -9.99 -16.71
C CYS A 169 3.33 -11.00 -16.85
N TRP A 170 2.39 -11.01 -15.90
CA TRP A 170 1.15 -11.81 -15.97
C TRP A 170 -0.09 -10.95 -15.64
N THR A 171 -1.18 -11.12 -16.40
CA THR A 171 -2.46 -10.43 -16.20
C THR A 171 -3.62 -11.43 -16.08
N TYR A 172 -4.41 -11.34 -14.98
CA TYR A 172 -5.58 -12.18 -14.73
C TYR A 172 -6.62 -11.51 -13.80
N PRO A 173 -7.95 -11.55 -14.09
CA PRO A 173 -8.61 -11.75 -15.38
C PRO A 173 -9.26 -10.46 -15.96
N LYS A 174 -9.15 -10.28 -17.30
CA LYS A 174 -9.80 -9.26 -18.18
C LYS A 174 -9.69 -7.77 -17.79
N PRO A 175 -8.54 -7.11 -17.97
CA PRO A 175 -8.51 -5.67 -18.11
C PRO A 175 -9.17 -5.25 -19.45
N LYS A 176 -9.88 -4.11 -19.49
CA LYS A 176 -10.40 -3.56 -20.76
C LYS A 176 -9.25 -3.15 -21.69
N TRP A 177 -8.13 -2.74 -21.11
CA TRP A 177 -6.93 -2.22 -21.80
C TRP A 177 -5.66 -2.63 -21.04
N CYS A 178 -4.63 -3.11 -21.76
CA CYS A 178 -3.32 -3.46 -21.20
C CYS A 178 -2.19 -2.85 -22.06
N TRP A 179 -1.28 -2.10 -21.43
CA TRP A 179 -0.08 -1.54 -22.08
C TRP A 179 1.17 -1.84 -21.26
N THR A 180 2.21 -2.39 -21.90
CA THR A 180 3.49 -2.77 -21.27
C THR A 180 4.66 -2.12 -21.98
N HIS A 181 5.56 -1.45 -21.25
CA HIS A 181 6.76 -0.82 -21.80
C HIS A 181 7.88 -0.72 -20.73
N PRO A 182 9.16 -1.01 -21.02
CA PRO A 182 9.75 -1.67 -22.18
C PRO A 182 10.13 -3.16 -21.93
N LYS A 183 10.04 -3.97 -23.02
CA LYS A 183 10.55 -5.34 -23.28
C LYS A 183 10.73 -6.27 -22.06
N PRO A 184 9.65 -6.90 -21.55
CA PRO A 184 9.82 -8.01 -20.61
C PRO A 184 10.48 -9.22 -21.29
N LYS A 185 11.26 -10.02 -20.55
CA LYS A 185 11.81 -11.28 -21.09
C LYS A 185 10.68 -12.26 -21.44
N TRP A 186 9.57 -12.21 -20.69
CA TRP A 186 8.40 -13.08 -20.81
C TRP A 186 7.09 -12.33 -20.54
N CYS A 187 6.07 -12.55 -21.37
CA CYS A 187 4.73 -11.97 -21.21
C CYS A 187 3.63 -13.04 -21.31
N TRP A 188 2.77 -13.12 -20.29
CA TRP A 188 1.62 -14.04 -20.19
C TRP A 188 0.30 -13.24 -20.07
N THR A 189 -0.70 -13.56 -20.89
CA THR A 189 -2.02 -12.91 -20.86
C THR A 189 -3.17 -13.93 -20.82
N HIS A 190 -4.10 -13.80 -19.87
CA HIS A 190 -5.31 -14.64 -19.75
C HIS A 190 -6.57 -13.80 -19.43
N PRO A 191 -7.68 -13.89 -20.18
CA PRO A 191 -7.87 -14.10 -21.63
C PRO A 191 -8.04 -12.76 -22.41
N LYS A 192 -7.93 -12.81 -23.77
CA LYS A 192 -7.90 -11.67 -24.73
C LYS A 192 -8.57 -10.36 -24.22
N PRO A 193 -7.79 -9.31 -23.91
CA PRO A 193 -8.38 -7.97 -23.68
C PRO A 193 -8.97 -7.43 -24.99
N LYS A 194 -9.85 -6.42 -24.91
CA LYS A 194 -10.38 -5.74 -26.11
C LYS A 194 -9.28 -5.06 -26.92
N TRP A 195 -8.17 -4.71 -26.26
CA TRP A 195 -6.98 -4.14 -26.86
C TRP A 195 -5.73 -4.50 -26.01
N CYS A 196 -4.68 -5.02 -26.66
CA CYS A 196 -3.39 -5.35 -26.05
C CYS A 196 -2.29 -4.75 -26.92
N SER A 197 -1.43 -3.91 -26.34
CA SER A 197 -0.24 -3.41 -27.05
C SER A 197 1.01 -3.61 -26.20
N THR A 198 1.97 -4.34 -26.76
CA THR A 198 3.29 -4.58 -26.15
C THR A 198 4.34 -3.90 -27.03
N TYR A 199 5.17 -3.03 -26.46
CA TYR A 199 6.24 -2.36 -27.21
C TYR A 199 7.53 -2.27 -26.38
N PRO A 200 8.68 -2.73 -26.90
CA PRO A 200 8.88 -3.61 -28.06
C PRO A 200 8.36 -5.04 -27.82
N LYS A 201 8.11 -5.82 -28.88
CA LYS A 201 7.69 -7.24 -28.80
C LYS A 201 8.61 -8.03 -27.84
N PRO A 202 8.06 -8.79 -26.87
CA PRO A 202 8.86 -9.62 -25.96
C PRO A 202 9.56 -10.76 -26.71
N LYS A 203 10.59 -11.37 -26.11
CA LYS A 203 11.26 -12.55 -26.72
C LYS A 203 10.31 -13.74 -26.89
N TRP A 204 9.32 -13.87 -26.01
CA TRP A 204 8.28 -14.89 -26.07
C TRP A 204 6.93 -14.27 -25.66
N CYS A 205 5.89 -14.51 -26.46
CA CYS A 205 4.51 -14.10 -26.19
C CYS A 205 3.59 -15.32 -26.35
N TRP A 206 2.88 -15.70 -25.29
CA TRP A 206 1.90 -16.79 -25.35
C TRP A 206 0.49 -16.24 -25.08
N THR A 207 -0.43 -16.59 -25.97
CA THR A 207 -1.86 -16.30 -25.84
C THR A 207 -2.62 -17.62 -25.96
N HIS A 208 -3.25 -18.09 -24.89
CA HIS A 208 -4.16 -19.23 -24.99
C HIS A 208 -5.50 -18.77 -25.60
N PRO A 209 -6.05 -19.48 -26.61
CA PRO A 209 -7.49 -19.50 -26.83
C PRO A 209 -8.16 -19.96 -25.52
N LYS A 210 -9.34 -19.43 -25.21
CA LYS A 210 -10.11 -19.90 -24.04
C LYS A 210 -10.29 -21.43 -24.13
N PRO A 211 -10.46 -22.15 -23.01
CA PRO A 211 -11.12 -23.45 -23.08
C PRO A 211 -12.47 -23.31 -23.77
#